data_AF-A0A6M0B6I7-F1
#
_entry.id   AF-A0A6M0B6I7-F1
#
_cell.length_a   1.000
_cell.length_b   1.000
_cell.length_c   1.000
_cell.angle_alpha   90.00
_cell.angle_beta   90.00
_cell.angle_gamma   90.00
#
_symmetry.space_group_name_H-M   'P 1'
#
loop_
_entity.id
_entity.type
_entity.pdbx_description
1 polymer ?
#
loop_
_entity_poly.entity_id
_entity_poly.type
_entity_poly.pdbx_seq_one_letter_code
_entity_poly.pdbx_strand_id
1 'polypeptide(L)'
;MHSEIEEFTVCDVCGFAEARTRYGSRAYGKGKDLLVIENVPMVSCPSCGTSYLTSLTLKEIDRIKRDRKTVAVTKSVKVASF
;
A
#
# COMPACT_ATOMS: atom_id res chain seq x y z
N MET A 1 15.14 -10.76 -20.50
CA MET A 1 14.62 -9.59 -21.23
C MET A 1 13.14 -9.49 -20.89
N HIS A 2 12.83 -9.08 -19.65
CA HIS A 2 11.45 -8.85 -19.22
C HIS A 2 11.12 -7.41 -19.58
N SER A 3 10.39 -7.24 -20.67
CA SER A 3 9.70 -5.99 -20.99
C SER A 3 8.67 -5.74 -19.90
N GLU A 4 9.07 -4.97 -18.88
CA GLU A 4 8.15 -4.37 -17.91
C GLU A 4 7.30 -3.35 -18.67
N ILE A 5 6.15 -3.79 -19.17
CA ILE A 5 5.11 -2.85 -19.59
C ILE A 5 4.67 -2.15 -18.30
N GLU A 6 5.14 -0.93 -18.06
CA GLU A 6 4.59 -0.09 -17.00
C GLU A 6 3.12 0.16 -17.35
N GLU A 7 2.22 -0.54 -16.66
CA GLU A 7 0.79 -0.42 -16.86
C GLU A 7 0.31 0.90 -16.26
N PHE A 8 0.23 1.92 -17.12
CA PHE A 8 -0.29 3.24 -16.75
C PHE A 8 -1.81 3.22 -16.70
N THR A 9 -2.37 3.90 -15.70
CA THR A 9 -3.82 4.05 -15.49
C THR A 9 -4.16 5.53 -15.37
N VAL A 10 -5.42 5.88 -15.68
CA VAL A 10 -5.96 7.23 -15.47
C VAL A 10 -5.98 7.55 -13.98
N CYS A 11 -5.41 8.69 -13.61
CA CYS A 11 -5.44 9.16 -12.24
C CYS A 11 -6.85 9.64 -11.86
N ASP A 12 -7.43 9.06 -10.81
CA ASP A 12 -8.73 9.48 -10.25
C ASP A 12 -8.75 10.94 -9.72
N VAL A 13 -7.58 11.56 -9.54
CA VAL A 13 -7.44 12.93 -9.00
C VAL A 13 -7.26 13.97 -10.10
N CYS A 14 -6.41 13.73 -11.10
CA CYS A 14 -6.07 14.72 -12.14
C CYS A 14 -6.51 14.33 -13.55
N GLY A 15 -6.96 13.09 -13.78
CA GLY A 15 -7.43 12.61 -15.08
C GLY A 15 -6.34 12.23 -16.10
N PHE A 16 -5.05 12.41 -15.79
CA PHE A 16 -3.95 12.01 -16.67
C PHE A 16 -3.66 10.50 -16.58
N ALA A 17 -3.37 9.86 -17.72
CA ALA A 17 -3.05 8.44 -17.85
C ALA A 17 -1.58 8.12 -17.57
N GLU A 18 -1.08 8.61 -16.42
CA GLU A 18 0.31 8.43 -15.98
C GLU A 18 0.40 7.80 -14.58
N ALA A 19 -0.74 7.51 -13.95
CA ALA A 19 -0.74 6.90 -12.64
C ALA A 19 -0.29 5.45 -12.73
N ARG A 20 0.46 5.00 -11.74
CA ARG A 20 1.06 3.66 -11.70
C ARG A 20 0.84 3.01 -10.34
N THR A 21 0.64 1.70 -10.34
CA THR A 21 0.58 0.93 -9.11
C THR A 21 2.00 0.72 -8.57
N ARG A 22 2.17 0.95 -7.27
CA ARG A 22 3.38 0.74 -6.49
C ARG A 22 3.04 -0.15 -5.30
N TYR A 23 3.94 -1.06 -4.96
CA TYR A 23 3.78 -1.94 -3.81
C TYR A 23 4.73 -1.50 -2.71
N GLY A 24 4.22 -1.44 -1.48
CA GLY A 24 5.04 -1.06 -0.34
C GLY A 24 4.48 -1.59 0.97
N SER A 25 5.29 -1.52 2.03
CA SER A 25 4.85 -1.86 3.37
C SER A 25 4.17 -0.65 4.02
N ARG A 26 3.05 -0.87 4.69
CA ARG A 26 2.39 0.15 5.52
C ARG A 26 2.25 -0.33 6.96
N ALA A 27 2.62 0.54 7.88
CA ALA A 27 2.47 0.33 9.31
C ALA A 27 1.15 0.90 9.81
N TYR A 28 0.46 0.16 10.68
CA TYR A 28 -0.77 0.55 11.34
C TYR A 28 -0.64 0.35 12.85
N GLY A 29 -1.15 1.29 13.64
CA GLY A 29 -1.01 1.25 15.10
C GLY A 29 0.40 1.64 15.56
N LYS A 30 0.77 1.25 16.79
CA LYS A 30 2.05 1.57 17.42
C LYS A 30 2.39 0.59 18.54
N GLY A 31 3.67 0.50 18.91
CA GLY A 31 4.15 -0.34 20.01
C GLY A 31 3.72 -1.80 19.86
N LYS A 32 3.12 -2.38 20.92
CA LYS A 32 2.63 -3.77 20.91
C LYS A 32 1.49 -4.04 19.92
N ASP A 33 0.81 -3.00 19.46
CA ASP A 33 -0.29 -3.09 18.49
C ASP A 33 0.15 -2.75 17.06
N LEU A 34 1.46 -2.55 16.83
CA LEU A 34 2.01 -2.30 15.51
C LEU A 34 1.77 -3.49 14.59
N LEU A 35 1.08 -3.24 13.49
CA LEU A 35 0.85 -4.19 12.40
C LEU A 35 1.50 -3.65 11.13
N VAL A 36 2.42 -4.42 10.56
CA VAL A 36 3.01 -4.12 9.24
C VAL A 36 2.32 -5.00 8.21
N ILE A 37 1.69 -4.38 7.22
CA ILE A 37 1.15 -5.07 6.05
C ILE A 37 2.12 -4.84 4.90
N GLU A 38 2.70 -5.93 4.40
CA GLU A 38 3.67 -5.94 3.29
C GLU A 38 2.91 -5.98 1.95
N ASN A 39 3.56 -5.54 0.86
CA ASN A 39 3.03 -5.59 -0.51
C ASN A 39 1.65 -4.93 -0.69
N VAL A 40 1.39 -3.81 -0.01
CA VAL A 40 0.15 -3.04 -0.18
C VAL A 40 0.19 -2.28 -1.52
N PRO A 41 -0.77 -2.52 -2.45
CA PRO A 41 -0.84 -1.76 -3.70
C PRO A 41 -1.35 -0.34 -3.48
N MET A 42 -0.61 0.64 -3.99
CA MET A 42 -0.88 2.07 -3.94
C MET A 42 -0.79 2.65 -5.35
N VAL A 43 -1.75 3.49 -5.72
CA VAL A 43 -1.65 4.28 -6.95
C VAL A 43 -0.80 5.50 -6.67
N SER A 44 0.19 5.75 -7.52
CA SER A 44 1.05 6.94 -7.46
C SER A 44 1.01 7.65 -8.80
N CYS A 45 0.68 8.94 -8.82
CA CYS A 45 0.62 9.73 -10.04
C CYS A 45 1.79 10.72 -10.10
N PRO A 46 2.71 10.60 -11.07
CA PRO A 46 3.81 11.55 -11.23
C PRO A 46 3.31 12.92 -11.72
N SER A 47 2.24 12.97 -12.51
CA SER A 47 1.67 14.20 -13.07
C SER A 47 1.23 15.20 -11.99
N CYS A 48 0.55 14.74 -10.92
CA CYS A 48 0.04 15.62 -9.87
C CYS A 48 0.62 15.34 -8.47
N GLY A 49 1.56 14.40 -8.35
CA GLY A 49 2.24 14.05 -7.11
C GLY A 49 1.40 13.29 -6.07
N THR A 50 0.13 12.98 -6.37
CA THR A 50 -0.72 12.25 -5.42
C THR A 50 -0.32 10.80 -5.31
N SER A 51 -0.51 10.21 -4.14
CA SER A 51 -0.47 8.76 -3.97
C SER A 51 -1.59 8.31 -3.04
N TYR A 52 -2.40 7.35 -3.48
CA TYR A 52 -3.63 6.94 -2.79
C TYR A 52 -3.84 5.43 -2.87
N LEU A 53 -4.68 4.93 -1.96
CA LEU A 53 -5.13 3.54 -1.95
C LEU A 53 -6.50 3.45 -2.59
N THR A 54 -6.74 2.41 -3.37
CA THR A 54 -8.06 2.16 -3.95
C THR A 54 -9.04 1.68 -2.88
N SER A 55 -10.33 1.76 -3.17
CA SER A 55 -11.38 1.23 -2.30
C SER A 55 -11.23 -0.27 -2.05
N LEU A 56 -10.78 -1.03 -3.06
CA LEU A 56 -10.48 -2.46 -2.94
C LEU A 56 -9.33 -2.70 -1.95
N THR A 57 -8.23 -1.95 -2.08
CA THR A 57 -7.10 -2.07 -1.16
C THR A 57 -7.49 -1.71 0.27
N LEU A 58 -8.26 -0.64 0.46
CA LEU A 58 -8.72 -0.20 1.79
C LEU A 58 -9.60 -1.27 2.46
N LYS A 59 -10.55 -1.87 1.71
CA LYS A 59 -11.39 -2.96 2.22
C LYS A 59 -10.55 -4.16 2.67
N GLU A 60 -9.53 -4.52 1.92
CA GLU A 60 -8.66 -5.64 2.26
C GLU A 60 -7.77 -5.33 3.47
N ILE A 61 -7.25 -4.10 3.58
CA ILE A 61 -6.53 -3.64 4.78
C ILE A 61 -7.43 -3.77 6.02
N ASP A 62 -8.69 -3.36 5.92
CA ASP A 62 -9.63 -3.45 7.05
C ASP A 62 -9.95 -4.90 7.42
N ARG A 63 -10.04 -5.79 6.43
CA ARG A 63 -10.14 -7.24 6.67
C ARG A 63 -8.91 -7.76 7.43
N ILE A 64 -7.70 -7.44 6.96
CA ILE A 64 -6.45 -7.86 7.61
C ILE A 64 -6.34 -7.31 9.04
N LYS A 65 -6.71 -6.04 9.27
CA LYS A 65 -6.72 -5.45 10.61
C LYS A 65 -7.68 -6.18 11.56
N ARG A 66 -8.88 -6.52 11.08
CA ARG A 66 -9.90 -7.25 11.85
C ARG A 66 -9.40 -8.65 12.21
N ASP A 67 -8.83 -9.34 11.23
CA ASP A 67 -8.43 -10.74 11.33
C ASP A 67 -6.94 -10.88 11.75
N ARG A 68 -6.32 -9.81 12.28
CA ARG A 68 -4.86 -9.75 12.52
C ARG A 68 -4.31 -10.90 13.36
N LYS A 69 -5.12 -11.49 14.24
CA LYS A 69 -4.72 -12.62 15.09
C LYS A 69 -4.54 -13.93 14.30
N THR A 70 -5.19 -14.07 13.16
CA THR A 70 -5.19 -15.30 12.34
C THR A 70 -4.38 -15.13 11.06
N VAL A 71 -4.32 -13.94 10.48
CA VAL A 71 -3.62 -13.70 9.20
C VAL A 71 -2.21 -13.15 9.35
N ALA A 72 -1.86 -12.57 10.51
CA ALA A 72 -0.53 -12.01 10.71
C ALA A 72 0.42 -13.04 11.35
N VAL A 73 1.67 -12.99 10.93
CA VAL A 73 2.77 -13.75 11.54
C VAL A 73 3.65 -12.80 12.35
N THR A 74 4.10 -13.24 13.53
CA THR A 74 5.01 -12.45 14.35
C THR A 74 6.41 -12.46 13.72
N LYS A 75 6.90 -11.28 13.35
CA LYS A 75 8.28 -11.05 12.90
C LYS A 75 8.92 -9.97 13.76
N SER A 76 10.18 -10.17 14.15
CA SER A 76 10.96 -9.11 14.81
C SER A 76 11.45 -8.13 13.75
N VAL A 77 11.07 -6.86 13.87
CA VAL A 77 11.47 -5.78 12.96
C VAL A 77 12.06 -4.62 13.75
N LYS A 78 13.16 -4.06 13.26
CA LYS A 78 13.72 -2.82 13.83
C LYS A 78 12.84 -1.65 13.39
N VAL A 79 12.44 -0.81 14.34
CA VAL A 79 11.62 0.38 14.09
C VAL A 79 12.42 1.60 14.47
N ALA A 80 12.53 2.56 13.56
CA ALA A 80 13.10 3.88 13.83
C ALA A 80 11.98 4.89 14.08
N SER A 81 12.19 5.78 15.05
CA SER A 81 11.33 6.94 15.33
C SER A 81 12.16 8.22 15.19
N PHE A 82 11.54 9.30 14.74
CA PHE A 82 12.15 10.64 14.71
C PHE A 82 12.29 11.24 16.11
#